data_AF-X1N7A3-F1
#
_entry.id   AF-X1N7A3-F1
#
_cell.length_a   1.000
_cell.length_b   1.000
_cell.length_c   1.000
_cell.angle_alpha   90.00
_cell.angle_beta   90.00
_cell.angle_gamma   90.00
#
_symmetry.space_group_name_H-M   'P 1'
#
loop_
_entity.id
_entity.type
_entity.pdbx_description
1 polymer ?
#
loop_
_entity_poly.entity_id
_entity_poly.type
_entity_poly.pdbx_seq_one_letter_code
_entity_poly.pdbx_strand_id
1 'polypeptide(L)'
;MTATIEGSDRQQLFDRFLRYVKVDTRSEEGSESSPSTEKQKDLSRMLAEELRAIGCDDAEMNEWGHVFATVPENLPADHPAAGKVPTI
;
A
#
# COMPACT_ATOMS: atom_id res chain seq x y z
N MET A 1 -22.20 7.44 8.21
CA MET A 1 -20.99 8.04 8.83
C MET A 1 -20.27 8.81 7.75
N THR A 2 -20.10 10.11 7.91
CA THR A 2 -19.28 10.93 7.00
C THR A 2 -17.91 11.03 7.66
N ALA A 3 -16.92 10.31 7.13
CA ALA A 3 -15.56 10.44 7.61
C ALA A 3 -15.07 11.86 7.27
N THR A 4 -14.84 12.68 8.30
CA THR A 4 -14.30 14.04 8.12
C THR A 4 -12.79 13.93 8.25
N ILE A 5 -12.06 14.22 7.17
CA ILE A 5 -10.59 14.22 7.19
C ILE A 5 -10.12 15.53 7.83
N GLU A 6 -9.40 15.43 8.95
CA GLU A 6 -8.79 16.56 9.65
C GLU A 6 -7.83 17.34 8.72
N GLY A 7 -7.55 18.60 9.07
CA GLY A 7 -6.74 19.48 8.22
C GLY A 7 -5.33 18.94 7.96
N SER A 8 -4.68 18.38 8.99
CA SER A 8 -3.34 17.78 8.90
C SER A 8 -3.33 16.51 8.06
N ASP A 9 -4.33 15.65 8.23
CA ASP A 9 -4.43 14.37 7.52
C ASP A 9 -4.67 14.58 6.03
N ARG A 10 -5.44 15.63 5.70
CA ARG A 10 -5.68 16.04 4.31
C ARG A 10 -4.41 16.51 3.63
N GLN A 11 -3.58 17.27 4.34
CA GLN A 11 -2.29 17.71 3.80
C GLN A 11 -1.37 16.51 3.58
N GLN A 12 -1.24 15.61 4.56
CA GLN A 12 -0.43 14.40 4.41
C GLN A 12 -0.91 13.51 3.25
N LEU A 13 -2.23 13.32 3.11
CA LEU A 13 -2.83 12.59 1.99
C LEU A 13 -2.48 13.25 0.65
N PHE A 14 -2.62 14.57 0.57
CA PHE A 14 -2.32 15.32 -0.63
C PHE A 14 -0.84 15.22 -1.01
N ASP A 15 0.07 15.32 -0.03
CA ASP A 15 1.51 15.21 -0.26
C ASP A 15 1.89 13.80 -0.73
N ARG A 16 1.31 12.75 -0.13
CA ARG A 16 1.50 11.35 -0.62
C ARG A 16 0.98 11.19 -2.05
N PHE A 17 -0.22 11.67 -2.32
CA PHE A 17 -0.81 11.65 -3.67
C PHE A 17 0.10 12.34 -4.69
N LEU A 18 0.55 13.56 -4.41
CA LEU A 18 1.43 14.31 -5.30
C LEU A 18 2.82 13.66 -5.49
N ARG A 19 3.31 12.89 -4.52
CA ARG A 19 4.54 12.09 -4.70
C ARG A 19 4.30 10.92 -5.65
N TYR A 20 3.20 10.20 -5.51
CA TYR A 20 2.93 9.01 -6.32
C TYR A 20 2.61 9.34 -7.78
N VAL A 21 1.82 10.38 -8.05
CA VAL A 21 1.44 10.76 -9.43
C VAL A 21 2.62 11.27 -10.26
N LYS A 22 3.76 11.59 -9.64
CA LYS A 22 4.99 11.96 -10.35
C LYS A 22 5.76 10.73 -10.87
N VAL A 23 5.43 9.53 -10.39
CA VAL A 23 6.05 8.29 -10.85
C VAL A 23 5.36 7.84 -12.14
N ASP A 24 6.13 7.58 -13.19
CA ASP A 24 5.58 7.06 -14.44
C ASP A 24 5.25 5.57 -14.30
N THR A 25 3.98 5.28 -14.01
CA THR A 25 3.45 3.92 -13.86
C THR A 25 2.55 3.50 -15.01
N ARG A 26 2.61 4.21 -16.14
CA ARG A 26 1.75 3.90 -17.30
C ARG A 26 2.05 2.50 -17.83
N SER A 27 1.01 1.68 -17.94
CA SER A 27 1.05 0.36 -18.57
C SER A 27 1.21 0.42 -20.08
N GLU A 28 1.71 -0.67 -20.66
CA GLU A 28 1.78 -0.89 -22.10
C GLU A 28 0.78 -1.96 -22.50
N GLU A 29 -0.10 -1.62 -23.45
CA GLU A 29 -1.08 -2.55 -24.01
C GLU A 29 -0.38 -3.51 -24.98
N GLY A 30 -0.76 -4.79 -24.93
CA GLY A 30 -0.16 -5.83 -25.77
C GLY A 30 1.16 -6.40 -25.24
N SER A 31 1.64 -5.95 -24.07
CA SER A 31 2.77 -6.57 -23.40
C SER A 31 2.40 -7.97 -22.88
N GLU A 32 3.32 -8.92 -23.06
CA GLU A 32 3.21 -10.29 -22.53
C GLU A 32 3.89 -10.44 -21.14
N SER A 33 4.53 -9.37 -20.64
CA SER A 33 5.18 -9.37 -19.32
C SER A 33 4.25 -8.91 -18.20
N SER A 34 4.54 -9.33 -16.98
CA SER A 34 3.90 -8.81 -15.77
C SER A 34 4.98 -8.28 -14.82
N PRO A 35 5.00 -6.97 -14.51
CA PRO A 35 4.10 -5.93 -15.03
C PRO A 35 4.36 -5.67 -16.51
N SER A 36 3.42 -4.98 -17.18
CA SER A 36 3.56 -4.70 -18.62
C SER A 36 4.72 -3.76 -18.95
N THR A 37 5.17 -2.96 -17.99
CA THR A 37 6.37 -2.12 -18.10
C THR A 37 7.15 -2.13 -16.78
N GLU A 38 8.47 -2.31 -16.83
CA GLU A 38 9.30 -2.39 -15.62
C GLU A 38 9.24 -1.14 -14.73
N LYS A 39 9.03 0.05 -15.31
CA LYS A 39 8.86 1.32 -14.56
C LYS A 39 7.71 1.30 -13.56
N GLN A 40 6.72 0.42 -13.73
CA GLN A 40 5.64 0.25 -12.74
C GLN A 40 6.19 -0.18 -11.37
N LYS A 41 7.31 -0.93 -11.36
CA LYS A 41 7.96 -1.37 -10.12
C LYS A 41 8.60 -0.23 -9.32
N ASP A 42 8.78 0.95 -9.90
CA ASP A 42 9.34 2.10 -9.18
C ASP A 42 8.40 2.57 -8.08
N LEU A 43 7.09 2.69 -8.38
CA LEU A 43 6.10 3.01 -7.37
C LEU A 43 5.95 1.85 -6.36
N SER A 44 5.94 0.60 -6.82
CA SER A 44 5.84 -0.56 -5.94
C SER A 44 6.98 -0.62 -4.91
N ARG A 45 8.22 -0.33 -5.31
CA ARG A 45 9.37 -0.26 -4.39
C ARG A 45 9.20 0.83 -3.34
N MET A 46 8.75 2.03 -3.77
CA MET A 46 8.46 3.13 -2.85
C MET A 46 7.38 2.73 -1.83
N LEU A 47 6.30 2.10 -2.28
CA LEU A 47 5.22 1.67 -1.38
C LEU A 47 5.68 0.63 -0.37
N ALA A 48 6.49 -0.35 -0.79
CA ALA A 48 7.05 -1.35 0.13
C ALA A 48 7.93 -0.71 1.21
N GLU A 49 8.76 0.28 0.85
CA GLU A 49 9.57 1.05 1.80
C GLU A 49 8.71 1.88 2.75
N GLU A 50 7.67 2.55 2.23
CA GLU A 50 6.76 3.36 3.04
C GLU A 50 5.93 2.50 4.00
N LEU A 51 5.47 1.32 3.57
CA LEU A 51 4.77 0.35 4.43
C LEU A 51 5.66 -0.10 5.60
N ARG A 52 6.93 -0.41 5.34
CA ARG A 52 7.91 -0.68 6.41
C ARG A 52 8.07 0.51 7.35
N ALA A 53 8.20 1.72 6.80
CA ALA A 53 8.37 2.93 7.60
C ALA A 53 7.17 3.28 8.50
N ILE A 54 5.95 2.85 8.15
CA ILE A 54 4.75 3.04 8.97
C ILE A 54 4.47 1.87 9.93
N GLY A 55 5.32 0.84 9.96
CA GLY A 55 5.27 -0.25 10.94
C GLY A 55 4.77 -1.60 10.42
N CYS A 56 4.64 -1.79 9.09
CA CYS A 56 4.42 -3.11 8.51
C CYS A 56 5.77 -3.74 8.16
N ASP A 57 6.41 -4.37 9.14
CA ASP A 57 7.78 -4.90 9.00
C ASP A 57 7.89 -6.02 7.95
N ASP A 58 6.78 -6.74 7.68
CA ASP A 58 6.69 -7.81 6.68
C ASP A 58 6.46 -7.30 5.25
N ALA A 59 6.40 -5.97 5.05
CA ALA A 59 6.09 -5.42 3.75
C ALA A 59 7.16 -5.78 2.70
N GLU A 60 6.72 -6.43 1.64
CA GLU A 60 7.58 -6.96 0.58
C GLU A 60 6.98 -6.73 -0.81
N MET A 61 7.86 -6.76 -1.82
CA MET A 61 7.48 -6.72 -3.23
C MET A 61 8.01 -7.98 -3.92
N ASN A 62 7.14 -8.71 -4.60
CA ASN A 62 7.56 -9.88 -5.37
C ASN A 62 8.16 -9.50 -6.74
N GLU A 63 8.63 -10.49 -7.51
CA GLU A 63 9.29 -10.25 -8.80
C GLU A 63 8.40 -9.60 -9.88
N TRP A 64 7.08 -9.76 -9.75
CA TRP A 64 6.06 -9.16 -10.63
C TRP A 64 5.61 -7.76 -10.19
N GLY A 65 6.19 -7.21 -9.11
CA GLY A 65 5.88 -5.86 -8.64
C GLY A 65 4.62 -5.74 -7.79
N HIS A 66 4.02 -6.86 -7.34
CA HIS A 66 2.96 -6.82 -6.34
C HIS A 66 3.55 -6.56 -4.96
N VAL A 67 2.92 -5.66 -4.20
CA VAL A 67 3.33 -5.29 -2.84
C VAL A 67 2.32 -5.85 -1.86
N PHE A 68 2.82 -6.56 -0.84
CA PHE A 68 2.02 -7.13 0.24
C PHE A 68 2.58 -6.69 1.59
N ALA A 69 1.71 -6.57 2.59
CA ALA A 69 2.05 -6.22 3.96
C ALA A 69 0.90 -6.61 4.90
N THR A 70 1.21 -6.90 6.16
CA THR A 70 0.23 -7.25 7.17
C THR A 70 0.05 -6.13 8.17
N VAL A 71 -1.20 -5.69 8.36
CA VAL A 71 -1.55 -4.84 9.51
C VAL A 71 -1.97 -5.76 10.66
N PRO A 72 -1.27 -5.75 11.81
CA PRO A 72 -1.59 -6.63 12.92
C PRO A 72 -2.96 -6.29 13.51
N GLU A 73 -3.57 -7.29 14.15
CA GLU A 73 -4.79 -7.10 14.92
C GLU A 73 -4.58 -6.05 16.03
N ASN A 74 -5.53 -5.12 16.16
CA ASN A 74 -5.49 -4.05 17.16
C ASN A 74 -6.53 -4.24 18.28
N LEU A 75 -7.22 -5.38 18.30
CA LEU A 75 -8.21 -5.71 19.31
C LEU A 75 -7.57 -6.47 20.49
N PRO A 76 -8.03 -6.23 21.72
CA PRO A 76 -7.68 -7.06 22.87
C PRO A 76 -8.06 -8.53 22.64
N ALA A 77 -7.28 -9.47 23.19
CA ALA A 77 -7.49 -10.90 23.01
C ALA A 77 -8.83 -11.42 23.57
N ASP A 78 -9.42 -10.71 24.53
CA ASP A 78 -10.73 -11.01 25.13
C ASP A 78 -11.91 -10.40 24.35
N HIS A 79 -11.63 -9.59 23.33
CA HIS A 79 -12.69 -8.99 22.53
C HIS A 79 -13.42 -10.07 21.72
N PRO A 80 -14.77 -10.11 21.68
CA PRO A 80 -15.53 -11.15 20.98
C PRO A 80 -15.26 -11.27 19.48
N ALA A 81 -14.65 -10.25 18.87
CA ALA A 81 -14.25 -10.22 17.47
C ALA A 81 -12.78 -10.58 17.23
N ALA A 82 -12.00 -10.84 18.28
CA ALA A 82 -10.58 -11.13 18.17
C ALA A 82 -10.34 -12.41 17.35
N GLY A 83 -9.41 -12.38 16.40
CA GLY A 83 -9.09 -13.52 15.52
C GLY A 83 -10.21 -13.93 14.56
N LYS A 84 -11.27 -13.11 14.40
CA LYS A 84 -12.39 -13.39 13.46
C LYS A 84 -12.26 -12.70 12.10
N VAL A 85 -11.21 -11.91 11.89
CA VAL A 85 -10.96 -11.28 10.59
C VAL A 85 -10.43 -12.36 9.63
N PRO A 86 -11.05 -12.59 8.47
CA PRO A 86 -10.53 -13.52 7.49
C PRO A 86 -9.15 -13.06 7.02
N THR A 87 -8.15 -13.94 7.14
CA THR A 87 -6.87 -13.78 6.44
C THR A 87 -7.13 -14.02 4.96
N ILE A 88 -6.96 -12.98 4.13
CA ILE A 88 -7.03 -13.03 2.67
C ILE A 88 -5.67 -13.37 2.08
#